data_AF-A0A069DPC8-F1
#
_entry.id   AF-A0A069DPC8-F1
#
_cell.length_a   1.000
_cell.length_b   1.000
_cell.length_c   1.000
_cell.angle_alpha   90.00
_cell.angle_beta   90.00
_cell.angle_gamma   90.00
#
_symmetry.space_group_name_H-M   'P 1'
#
loop_
_entity.id
_entity.type
_entity.pdbx_description
1 polymer ?
#
loop_
_entity_poly.entity_id
_entity_poly.type
_entity_poly.pdbx_seq_one_letter_code
_entity_poly.pdbx_strand_id
1 'polypeptide(L)'
;TMENSATKMESVSRVAQLPIVESTVSMCYNIYDKVKESSPMVNSVLATAEGKVKQAAESAQPLAAKLEGPIKKVDSLLCTSLDFVEEKVPCIKLPPGEMYENTKHAISSTVEPAINAASAMAAQGAQKVATFAANYGQSNAHDHKNKGE
;
A
#
# COMPACT_ATOMS: atom_id res chain seq x y z
N THR A 1 17.35 -2.76 -40.53
CA THR A 1 17.21 -2.46 -39.09
C THR A 1 16.34 -3.54 -38.49
N MET A 2 16.97 -4.50 -37.80
CA MET A 2 16.30 -5.69 -37.28
C MET A 2 15.52 -5.29 -36.02
N GLU A 3 14.21 -5.09 -36.17
CA GLU A 3 13.29 -4.98 -35.05
C GLU A 3 13.33 -6.30 -34.26
N ASN A 4 13.80 -6.21 -33.02
CA ASN A 4 13.63 -7.23 -32.02
C ASN A 4 12.14 -7.28 -31.65
N SER A 5 11.34 -8.05 -32.40
CA SER A 5 9.91 -8.26 -32.14
C SER A 5 9.69 -9.17 -30.94
N ALA A 6 10.18 -8.77 -29.77
CA ALA A 6 9.62 -9.24 -28.51
C ALA A 6 8.18 -8.74 -28.46
N THR A 7 7.21 -9.65 -28.37
CA THR A 7 5.79 -9.30 -28.27
C THR A 7 5.58 -8.26 -27.16
N LYS A 8 5.39 -7.00 -27.54
CA LYS A 8 5.27 -5.90 -26.58
C LYS A 8 3.88 -5.92 -25.97
N MET A 9 3.79 -6.33 -24.72
CA MET A 9 2.55 -6.32 -23.94
C MET A 9 2.36 -4.93 -23.31
N GLU A 10 1.28 -4.26 -23.66
CA GLU A 10 0.92 -2.95 -23.11
C GLU A 10 0.62 -3.07 -21.61
N SER A 11 -0.09 -4.12 -21.20
CA SER A 11 -0.44 -4.37 -19.80
C SER A 11 0.80 -4.44 -18.91
N VAL A 12 1.84 -5.12 -19.37
CA VAL A 12 3.13 -5.22 -18.66
C VAL A 12 3.80 -3.84 -18.57
N SER A 13 3.79 -3.07 -19.66
CA SER A 13 4.35 -1.71 -19.65
C SER A 13 3.62 -0.81 -18.66
N ARG A 14 2.28 -0.88 -18.61
CA ARG A 14 1.45 -0.10 -17.68
C ARG A 14 1.71 -0.49 -16.23
N VAL A 15 1.75 -1.78 -15.93
CA VAL A 15 2.06 -2.28 -14.58
C VAL A 15 3.45 -1.85 -14.14
N ALA A 16 4.45 -1.95 -15.02
CA ALA A 16 5.83 -1.51 -14.72
C ALA A 16 5.94 -0.01 -14.45
N GLN A 17 5.04 0.80 -15.02
CA GLN A 17 4.95 2.25 -14.81
C GLN A 17 4.15 2.66 -13.56
N LEU A 18 3.54 1.71 -12.84
CA LEU A 18 2.91 2.03 -11.56
C LEU A 18 3.99 2.44 -10.55
N PRO A 19 3.87 3.58 -9.84
CA PRO A 19 4.93 4.09 -8.97
C PRO A 19 5.41 3.11 -7.89
N ILE A 20 4.50 2.30 -7.35
CA ILE A 20 4.83 1.25 -6.38
C ILE A 20 5.64 0.11 -7.00
N VAL A 21 5.32 -0.27 -8.24
CA VAL A 21 6.03 -1.31 -8.97
C VAL A 21 7.40 -0.82 -9.37
N GLU A 22 7.49 0.36 -9.97
CA GLU A 22 8.75 1.01 -10.34
C GLU A 22 9.69 1.07 -9.14
N SER A 23 9.22 1.61 -8.00
CA SER A 23 10.02 1.71 -6.77
C SER A 23 10.54 0.35 -6.29
N THR A 24 9.68 -0.68 -6.34
CA THR A 24 10.04 -2.04 -5.91
C THR A 24 11.07 -2.66 -6.85
N VAL A 25 10.87 -2.50 -8.17
CA VAL A 25 11.79 -2.99 -9.20
C VAL A 25 13.15 -2.30 -9.06
N SER A 26 13.18 -0.97 -8.94
CA SER A 26 14.43 -0.22 -8.72
C SER A 26 15.13 -0.64 -7.43
N MET A 27 14.39 -0.88 -6.34
CA MET A 27 14.96 -1.40 -5.10
C MET A 27 15.60 -2.78 -5.30
N CYS A 28 14.90 -3.70 -5.98
CA CYS A 28 15.43 -5.02 -6.31
C CYS A 28 16.68 -4.93 -7.18
N TYR A 29 16.71 -4.06 -8.20
CA TYR A 29 17.90 -3.81 -9.01
C TYR A 29 19.06 -3.31 -8.15
N ASN A 30 18.84 -2.32 -7.27
CA ASN A 30 19.89 -1.80 -6.39
C ASN A 30 20.44 -2.87 -5.44
N ILE A 31 19.58 -3.73 -4.89
CA ILE A 31 20.00 -4.84 -4.03
C ILE A 31 20.77 -5.88 -4.85
N TYR A 32 20.27 -6.21 -6.03
CA TYR A 32 20.92 -7.13 -6.96
C TYR A 32 22.33 -6.66 -7.32
N ASP A 33 22.48 -5.39 -7.72
CA ASP A 33 23.76 -4.79 -8.07
C ASP A 33 24.72 -4.81 -6.87
N LYS A 34 24.24 -4.48 -5.67
CA LYS A 34 25.06 -4.60 -4.44
C LYS A 34 25.53 -6.03 -4.18
N VAL A 35 24.66 -7.02 -4.39
CA VAL A 35 25.03 -8.43 -4.21
C VAL A 35 26.03 -8.87 -5.26
N LYS A 36 25.84 -8.46 -6.52
CA LYS A 36 26.75 -8.76 -7.63
C LYS A 36 28.13 -8.13 -7.41
N GLU A 37 28.19 -6.90 -6.92
CA GLU A 37 29.43 -6.17 -6.63
C GLU A 37 30.11 -6.61 -5.32
N SER A 38 29.46 -7.44 -4.50
CA SER A 38 29.99 -7.84 -3.18
C SER A 38 31.27 -8.69 -3.24
N SER A 39 31.46 -9.48 -4.30
CA SER A 39 32.65 -10.34 -4.48
C SER A 39 32.85 -10.77 -5.94
N PRO A 40 34.10 -10.84 -6.44
CA PRO A 40 34.39 -11.29 -7.81
C PRO A 40 33.84 -12.69 -8.16
N MET A 41 33.79 -13.60 -7.18
CA MET A 41 33.25 -14.96 -7.36
C MET A 41 31.72 -14.92 -7.56
N VAL A 42 31.03 -14.14 -6.73
CA VAL A 42 29.57 -13.97 -6.77
C VAL A 42 29.15 -13.29 -8.08
N ASN A 43 29.87 -12.25 -8.50
CA ASN A 43 29.67 -11.59 -9.79
C ASN A 43 29.75 -12.57 -10.97
N SER A 44 30.79 -13.40 -11.02
CA SER A 44 31.04 -14.30 -12.16
C SER A 44 29.92 -15.36 -12.33
N VAL A 45 29.42 -15.90 -11.22
CA VAL A 45 28.30 -16.87 -11.23
C VAL A 45 27.01 -16.20 -11.69
N LEU A 46 26.70 -15.02 -11.14
CA LEU A 46 25.50 -14.26 -11.47
C LEU A 46 25.52 -13.76 -12.93
N ALA A 47 26.64 -13.22 -13.41
CA ALA A 47 26.81 -12.78 -14.79
C ALA A 47 26.67 -13.94 -15.78
N THR A 48 27.16 -15.14 -15.43
CA THR A 48 26.94 -16.34 -16.23
C THR A 48 25.45 -16.70 -16.28
N ALA A 49 24.76 -16.68 -15.13
CA ALA A 49 23.33 -16.97 -15.06
C ALA A 49 22.50 -15.95 -15.86
N GLU A 50 22.79 -14.65 -15.76
CA GLU A 50 22.18 -13.60 -16.58
C GLU A 50 22.37 -13.87 -18.08
N GLY A 51 23.60 -14.22 -18.48
CA GLY A 51 23.92 -14.58 -19.85
C GLY A 51 23.08 -15.75 -20.37
N LYS A 52 22.85 -16.76 -19.53
CA LYS A 52 21.98 -17.91 -19.87
C LYS A 52 20.51 -17.50 -20.02
N VAL A 53 20.01 -16.66 -19.13
CA VAL A 53 18.63 -16.13 -19.22
C VAL A 53 18.46 -15.32 -20.50
N LYS A 54 19.41 -14.43 -20.82
CA LYS A 54 19.40 -13.64 -22.06
C LYS A 54 19.40 -14.55 -23.29
N GLN A 55 20.29 -15.54 -23.33
CA GLN A 55 20.37 -16.51 -24.42
C GLN A 55 19.07 -17.32 -24.57
N ALA A 56 18.48 -17.75 -23.46
CA ALA A 56 17.20 -18.46 -23.49
C ALA A 56 16.07 -17.57 -24.04
N ALA A 57 16.01 -16.30 -23.63
CA ALA A 57 15.04 -15.33 -24.13
C ALA A 57 15.19 -15.06 -25.64
N GLU A 58 16.43 -14.96 -26.12
CA GLU A 58 16.75 -14.84 -27.55
C GLU A 58 16.31 -16.10 -28.32
N SER A 59 16.55 -17.29 -27.76
CA SER A 59 16.14 -18.55 -28.39
C SER A 59 14.63 -18.75 -28.47
N ALA A 60 13.87 -18.11 -27.57
CA ALA A 60 12.41 -18.20 -27.50
C ALA A 60 11.70 -17.18 -28.42
N GLN A 61 12.40 -16.19 -28.98
CA GLN A 61 11.84 -15.18 -29.90
C GLN A 61 10.96 -15.77 -31.03
N PRO A 62 11.38 -16.80 -31.80
CA PRO A 62 10.56 -17.33 -32.88
C PRO A 62 9.27 -17.99 -32.40
N LEU A 63 9.23 -18.49 -31.17
CA LEU A 63 8.01 -19.03 -30.56
C LEU A 63 7.07 -17.90 -30.12
N ALA A 64 7.61 -16.83 -29.52
CA ALA A 64 6.83 -15.65 -29.13
C ALA A 64 6.14 -15.00 -30.34
N ALA A 65 6.82 -14.91 -31.49
CA ALA A 65 6.25 -14.39 -32.74
C ALA A 65 5.06 -15.23 -33.24
N LYS A 66 5.13 -16.57 -33.12
CA LYS A 66 4.01 -17.46 -33.48
C LYS A 66 2.79 -17.30 -32.57
N LEU A 67 3.00 -16.83 -31.34
CA LEU A 67 1.96 -16.66 -30.33
C LEU A 67 1.46 -15.21 -30.24
N GLU A 68 1.93 -14.31 -31.10
CA GLU A 68 1.61 -12.88 -31.04
C GLU A 68 0.11 -12.60 -31.02
N GLY A 69 -0.68 -13.30 -31.84
CA GLY A 69 -2.14 -13.16 -31.89
C GLY A 69 -2.82 -13.51 -30.55
N PRO A 70 -2.63 -14.71 -30.00
CA PRO A 70 -3.07 -15.06 -28.66
C PRO A 70 -2.57 -14.12 -27.56
N ILE A 71 -1.29 -13.72 -27.60
CA ILE A 71 -0.70 -12.80 -26.61
C ILE A 71 -1.41 -11.45 -26.65
N LYS A 72 -1.68 -10.89 -27.83
CA LYS A 72 -2.43 -9.62 -27.98
C LYS A 72 -3.84 -9.70 -27.41
N LYS A 73 -4.54 -10.83 -27.58
CA LYS A 73 -5.88 -11.02 -26.99
C LYS A 73 -5.82 -11.02 -25.46
N VAL A 74 -4.85 -11.76 -24.90
CA VAL A 74 -4.64 -11.79 -23.45
C VAL A 74 -4.23 -10.41 -22.93
N ASP A 75 -3.34 -9.71 -23.64
CA ASP A 75 -2.89 -8.36 -23.28
C ASP A 75 -4.06 -7.36 -23.22
N SER A 76 -4.98 -7.40 -24.20
CA SER A 76 -6.17 -6.56 -24.20
C SER A 76 -7.11 -6.85 -23.01
N LEU A 77 -7.28 -8.12 -22.64
CA LEU A 77 -8.03 -8.51 -21.44
C LEU A 77 -7.35 -8.01 -20.16
N LEU A 78 -6.03 -8.12 -20.10
CA LEU A 78 -5.26 -7.61 -18.96
C LEU A 78 -5.36 -6.09 -18.86
N CYS A 79 -5.24 -5.34 -19.97
CA CYS A 79 -5.46 -3.90 -19.99
C CYS A 79 -6.86 -3.54 -19.47
N THR A 80 -7.91 -4.23 -19.91
CA THR A 80 -9.28 -4.01 -19.42
C THR A 80 -9.39 -4.28 -17.92
N SER A 81 -8.76 -5.35 -17.43
CA SER A 81 -8.75 -5.65 -15.99
C SER A 81 -7.97 -4.60 -15.19
N LEU A 82 -6.90 -4.08 -15.77
CA LEU A 82 -6.09 -3.04 -15.15
C LEU A 82 -6.84 -1.72 -15.09
N ASP A 83 -7.61 -1.36 -16.13
CA ASP A 83 -8.51 -0.21 -16.11
C ASP A 83 -9.52 -0.30 -14.95
N PHE A 84 -10.11 -1.49 -14.75
CA PHE A 84 -11.01 -1.73 -13.64
C PHE A 84 -10.32 -1.55 -12.28
N VAL A 85 -9.13 -2.13 -12.10
CA VAL A 85 -8.38 -1.99 -10.84
C VAL A 85 -7.98 -0.54 -10.60
N GLU A 86 -7.54 0.17 -11.63
CA GLU A 86 -7.18 1.59 -11.55
C GLU A 86 -8.38 2.47 -11.18
N GLU A 87 -9.59 2.14 -11.64
CA GLU A 87 -10.83 2.84 -11.25
C GLU A 87 -11.21 2.54 -9.79
N LYS A 88 -11.13 1.27 -9.37
CA LYS A 88 -11.59 0.85 -8.03
C LYS A 88 -10.58 1.09 -6.92
N VAL A 89 -9.30 1.15 -7.26
CA VAL A 89 -8.19 1.29 -6.30
C VAL A 89 -7.22 2.37 -6.80
N PRO A 90 -7.63 3.64 -6.85
CA PRO A 90 -6.84 4.72 -7.44
C PRO A 90 -5.51 4.96 -6.72
N CYS A 91 -5.38 4.51 -5.45
CA CYS A 91 -4.15 4.66 -4.67
C CYS A 91 -2.95 3.90 -5.26
N ILE A 92 -3.15 2.90 -6.15
CA ILE A 92 -2.03 2.23 -6.83
C ILE A 92 -1.23 3.17 -7.76
N LYS A 93 -1.82 4.31 -8.12
CA LYS A 93 -1.19 5.36 -8.93
C LYS A 93 -0.39 6.36 -8.11
N LEU A 94 -0.38 6.22 -6.78
CA LEU A 94 0.36 7.10 -5.90
C LEU A 94 1.73 6.50 -5.56
N PRO A 95 2.79 7.32 -5.49
CA PRO A 95 4.06 6.89 -4.91
C PRO A 95 3.88 6.42 -3.45
N PRO A 96 4.66 5.41 -3.00
CA PRO A 96 4.52 4.87 -1.64
C PRO A 96 4.64 5.92 -0.52
N GLY A 97 5.51 6.92 -0.69
CA GLY A 97 5.66 8.01 0.28
C GLY A 97 4.42 8.90 0.38
N GLU A 98 3.81 9.23 -0.76
CA GLU A 98 2.60 10.05 -0.80
C GLU A 98 1.39 9.28 -0.28
N MET A 99 1.29 7.97 -0.57
CA MET A 99 0.28 7.09 0.05
C MET A 99 0.36 7.12 1.58
N TYR A 100 1.58 7.02 2.13
CA TYR A 100 1.81 7.06 3.57
C TYR A 100 1.38 8.39 4.18
N GLU A 101 1.84 9.50 3.61
CA GLU A 101 1.49 10.84 4.13
C GLU A 101 0.00 11.12 4.02
N ASN A 102 -0.66 10.75 2.90
CA ASN A 102 -2.10 10.90 2.75
C ASN A 102 -2.87 10.07 3.78
N THR A 103 -2.44 8.84 4.03
CA THR A 103 -3.07 7.97 5.04
C THR A 103 -2.89 8.53 6.44
N LYS A 104 -1.67 8.96 6.77
CA LYS A 104 -1.34 9.59 8.06
C LYS A 104 -2.17 10.85 8.27
N HIS A 105 -2.25 11.72 7.25
CA HIS A 105 -3.06 12.92 7.30
C HIS A 105 -4.54 12.60 7.52
N ALA A 106 -5.10 11.64 6.78
CA ALA A 106 -6.51 11.25 6.93
C ALA A 106 -6.83 10.73 8.35
N ILE A 107 -5.91 9.96 8.95
CA ILE A 107 -6.02 9.49 10.32
C ILE A 107 -5.97 10.69 11.28
N SER A 108 -4.96 11.55 11.17
CA SER A 108 -4.83 12.71 12.06
C SER A 108 -5.95 13.74 11.90
N SER A 109 -6.52 13.91 10.70
CA SER A 109 -7.60 14.88 10.45
C SER A 109 -8.98 14.38 10.86
N THR A 110 -9.19 13.06 10.84
CA THR A 110 -10.53 12.47 10.99
C THR A 110 -10.67 11.69 12.29
N VAL A 111 -9.67 10.86 12.60
CA VAL A 111 -9.73 9.91 13.70
C VAL A 111 -9.31 10.57 15.00
N GLU A 112 -8.23 11.36 15.00
CA GLU A 112 -7.78 12.05 16.23
C GLU A 112 -8.85 13.01 16.81
N PRO A 113 -9.53 13.88 16.04
CA PRO A 113 -10.54 14.77 16.59
C PRO A 113 -11.76 14.00 17.12
N ALA A 114 -12.17 12.92 16.43
CA ALA A 114 -13.28 12.07 16.86
C ALA A 114 -12.97 11.38 18.21
N ILE A 115 -11.75 10.86 18.37
CA ILE A 115 -11.28 10.25 19.62
C ILE A 115 -11.23 11.29 20.75
N ASN A 116 -10.71 12.49 20.46
CA ASN A 116 -10.62 13.58 21.44
C ASN A 116 -12.01 14.04 21.90
N ALA A 117 -12.95 14.20 20.97
CA ALA A 117 -14.33 14.54 21.27
C ALA A 117 -15.02 13.46 22.13
N ALA A 118 -14.88 12.19 21.75
CA ALA A 118 -15.44 11.07 22.51
C ALA A 118 -14.86 11.00 23.94
N SER A 119 -13.55 11.19 24.08
CA SER A 119 -12.87 11.22 25.38
C SER A 119 -13.37 12.38 26.24
N ALA A 120 -13.55 13.57 25.66
CA ALA A 120 -14.08 14.73 26.36
C ALA A 120 -15.54 14.51 26.83
N MET A 121 -16.37 13.85 26.01
CA MET A 121 -17.75 13.50 26.37
C MET A 121 -17.78 12.48 27.52
N ALA A 122 -16.93 11.46 27.48
CA ALA A 122 -16.83 10.47 28.54
C ALA A 122 -16.40 11.10 29.88
N ALA A 123 -15.41 12.00 29.85
CA ALA A 123 -14.95 12.73 31.03
C ALA A 123 -16.06 13.62 31.62
N GLN A 124 -16.81 14.34 30.77
CA GLN A 124 -17.94 15.15 31.21
C GLN A 124 -19.04 14.28 31.85
N GLY A 125 -19.38 13.14 31.24
CA GLY A 125 -20.34 12.19 31.80
C GLY A 125 -19.94 11.71 33.19
N ALA A 126 -18.68 11.28 33.35
CA ALA A 126 -18.13 10.86 34.63
C ALA A 126 -18.22 11.97 35.70
N GLN A 127 -17.87 13.21 35.33
CA GLN A 127 -17.96 14.36 36.23
C GLN A 127 -19.40 14.65 36.66
N LYS A 128 -20.37 14.59 35.73
CA LYS A 128 -21.80 14.79 36.04
C LYS A 128 -22.28 13.72 37.02
N VAL A 129 -21.95 12.45 36.80
CA VAL A 129 -22.31 11.34 37.70
C VAL A 129 -21.70 11.54 39.09
N ALA A 130 -20.43 11.88 39.19
CA ALA A 130 -19.77 12.14 40.46
C ALA A 130 -20.43 13.31 41.22
N THR A 131 -20.81 14.37 40.51
CA THR A 131 -21.50 15.53 41.09
C THR A 131 -22.88 15.16 41.61
N PHE A 132 -23.66 14.37 40.85
CA PHE A 132 -24.97 13.87 41.31
C PHE A 132 -24.83 13.01 42.58
N ALA A 133 -23.85 12.09 42.62
CA ALA A 133 -23.61 11.25 43.78
C ALA A 133 -23.23 12.05 45.04
N ALA A 134 -22.38 13.07 44.90
CA ALA A 134 -22.00 13.95 46.00
C ALA A 134 -23.18 14.77 46.56
N ASN A 135 -24.02 15.33 45.69
CA ASN A 135 -25.18 16.12 46.09
C ASN A 135 -26.24 15.27 46.82
N TYR A 136 -26.45 14.02 46.39
CA TYR A 136 -27.40 13.11 47.03
C TYR A 136 -26.99 12.77 48.49
N GLY A 137 -25.69 12.62 48.75
CA GLY A 137 -25.17 12.40 50.11
C GLY A 137 -25.39 13.60 51.05
N GLN A 138 -25.32 14.83 50.52
CA GLN A 138 -25.56 16.04 51.32
C GLN A 138 -27.04 16.28 51.62
N SER A 139 -27.96 15.96 50.70
CA SER A 139 -29.40 16.12 50.92
C SER A 139 -29.94 15.17 52.00
N ASN A 140 -29.41 13.94 52.07
CA ASN A 140 -29.83 12.96 53.08
C ASN A 140 -29.25 13.23 54.47
N ALA A 141 -28.11 13.92 54.55
CA ALA A 141 -27.52 14.36 55.83
C ALA A 141 -28.33 15.48 56.51
N HIS A 142 -29.12 16.25 55.75
CA HIS A 142 -29.93 17.35 56.27
C HIS A 142 -31.31 16.88 56.79
N ASP A 143 -31.84 15.77 56.30
CA ASP A 143 -33.15 15.23 56.72
C ASP A 143 -33.10 14.53 58.10
N HIS A 144 -31.98 13.89 58.43
CA HIS A 144 -31.82 13.21 59.73
C HIS A 144 -31.66 14.16 60.94
N LYS A 145 -31.41 15.45 60.73
CA LYS A 145 -31.24 16.43 61.83
C LYS A 145 -32.56 17.06 62.31
N ASN A 146 -33.65 16.94 61.55
CA ASN A 146 -34.95 17.57 61.86
C ASN A 146 -35.99 16.60 62.48
N LYS A 147 -35.60 15.36 62.82
CA LYS A 147 -36.52 14.33 63.34
C LYS A 147 -36.34 14.02 64.83
N GLY A 148 -35.62 14.88 65.55
CA GLY A 148 -35.33 14.76 66.97
C GLY A 148 -35.58 16.06 67.71
N GLU A 149 -36.82 16.55 67.67
CA GLU A 149 -37.42 17.43 68.68
C GLU A 149 -38.81 16.90 69.04
#